data_AF-O29929-F1
#
_entry.id   AF-O29929-F1
#
_cell.length_a   1.000
_cell.length_b   1.000
_cell.length_c   1.000
_cell.angle_alpha   90.00
_cell.angle_beta   90.00
_cell.angle_gamma   90.00
#
_symmetry.space_group_name_H-M   'P 1'
#
loop_
_entity.id
_entity.type
_entity.pdbx_description
1 polymer ?
#
loop_
_entity_poly.entity_id
_entity_poly.type
_entity_poly.pdbx_seq_one_letter_code
_entity_poly.pdbx_strand_id
1 'polypeptide(L)' 'MPKIIEAIYENGVFKPLQKVNFRPGSKVRIVIQEDKKEILRKYKGVFGKAEVEELREYEGEVML' A
#
# COMPACT_ATOMS: atom_id res chain seq x y z
N MET A 1 2.30 16.48 5.84
CA MET A 1 1.79 15.10 5.96
C MET A 1 1.34 14.62 4.59
N PRO A 2 1.87 13.50 4.08
CA PRO A 2 1.29 12.88 2.90
C PRO A 2 -0.17 12.51 3.22
N LYS A 3 -1.09 12.79 2.30
CA LYS A 3 -2.46 12.27 2.37
C LYS A 3 -2.47 10.97 1.56
N ILE A 4 -2.80 9.86 2.21
CA ILE A 4 -3.08 8.61 1.51
C ILE A 4 -4.49 8.74 0.94
N ILE A 5 -4.62 8.53 -0.36
CA ILE A 5 -5.91 8.57 -1.07
C ILE A 5 -6.05 7.21 -1.74
N GLU A 6 -7.02 6.42 -1.28
CA GLU A 6 -7.36 5.18 -1.96
C GLU A 6 -7.99 5.49 -3.31
N ALA A 7 -7.52 4.81 -4.35
CA ALA A 7 -7.97 5.01 -5.72
C ALA A 7 -8.04 3.67 -6.47
N ILE A 8 -9.01 3.56 -7.37
CA ILE A 8 -9.08 2.46 -8.34
C ILE A 8 -8.46 2.91 -9.66
N TYR A 9 -7.77 2.00 -10.35
CA TYR A 9 -7.24 2.24 -11.69
C TYR A 9 -8.16 1.56 -12.71
N GLU A 10 -8.89 2.36 -13.49
CA GLU A 10 -9.80 1.88 -14.53
C GLU A 10 -9.59 2.67 -15.82
N ASN A 11 -9.58 1.98 -16.96
CA ASN A 11 -9.50 2.61 -18.29
C ASN A 11 -8.33 3.60 -18.43
N GLY A 12 -7.19 3.31 -17.79
CA GLY A 12 -6.01 4.18 -17.85
C GLY A 12 -5.98 5.35 -16.87
N VAL A 13 -6.95 5.46 -15.94
CA VAL A 13 -7.10 6.62 -15.05
C VAL A 13 -7.24 6.19 -13.59
N PHE A 14 -6.48 6.83 -12.68
CA PHE A 14 -6.67 6.70 -11.24
C PHE A 14 -7.88 7.52 -10.78
N LYS A 15 -8.90 6.86 -10.21
CA LYS A 15 -10.11 7.48 -9.64
C LYS A 15 -10.11 7.33 -8.12
N PRO A 16 -10.17 8.42 -7.34
CA PRO A 16 -10.22 8.29 -5.89
C PRO A 16 -11.55 7.68 -5.43
N LEU A 17 -11.50 6.81 -4.42
CA LEU A 17 -12.71 6.21 -3.81
C LEU A 17 -13.45 7.18 -2.87
N GLN A 18 -12.85 8.34 -2.60
CA GLN A 18 -13.41 9.39 -1.77
C GLN A 18 -13.25 10.76 -2.44
N LYS A 19 -14.07 11.74 -2.05
CA LYS A 19 -13.92 13.12 -2.53
C LYS A 19 -12.59 13.70 -2.06
N VAL A 20 -11.84 14.29 -2.99
CA VAL A 20 -10.56 14.96 -2.72
C VAL A 20 -10.68 16.45 -2.96
N ASN A 21 -9.96 17.26 -2.17
CA ASN A 21 -9.97 18.72 -2.30
C ASN A 21 -8.64 19.20 -2.91
N PHE A 22 -8.58 19.22 -4.24
CA PHE A 22 -7.47 19.79 -5.01
C PHE A 22 -7.96 20.88 -5.94
N ARG A 23 -7.15 21.91 -6.19
CA ARG A 23 -7.48 22.91 -7.22
C ARG A 23 -7.45 22.25 -8.60
N PRO A 24 -8.39 22.56 -9.51
CA PRO A 24 -8.33 22.09 -10.89
C PRO A 24 -6.96 22.39 -11.52
N GLY A 25 -6.39 21.42 -12.25
CA GLY A 25 -5.07 21.54 -12.86
C GLY A 25 -3.87 21.37 -11.91
N SER A 26 -4.09 21.09 -10.63
CA SER A 26 -2.99 20.79 -9.69
C SER A 26 -2.24 19.53 -10.11
N LYS A 27 -0.90 19.61 -10.18
CA LYS A 27 -0.04 18.42 -10.35
C LYS A 27 0.29 17.83 -8.97
N VAL A 28 0.12 16.53 -8.82
CA VAL A 28 0.48 15.77 -7.62
C VAL A 28 1.43 14.64 -7.98
N ARG A 29 2.29 14.24 -7.04
CA ARG A 29 3.07 13.00 -7.14
C ARG A 29 2.24 11.89 -6.50
N ILE A 30 1.99 10.82 -7.24
CA ILE A 30 1.32 9.62 -6.75
C ILE A 30 2.40 8.61 -6.39
N VAL A 31 2.33 8.05 -5.18
CA VAL A 31 3.14 6.89 -4.78
C VAL A 31 2.20 5.69 -4.82
N ILE A 32 2.52 4.71 -5.65
CA ILE A 32 1.79 3.44 -5.69
C ILE A 32 2.45 2.53 -4.68
N GLN A 33 1.70 2.14 -3.65
CA GLN A 33 2.12 1.13 -2.69
C GLN A 33 1.17 -0.05 -2.85
N GLU A 34 1.72 -1.26 -3.02
CA GLU A 34 0.92 -2.47 -2.93
C GLU A 34 0.38 -2.61 -1.51
N ASP A 35 -0.85 -3.11 -1.35
CA ASP A 35 -1.42 -3.34 -0.03
C ASP A 35 -0.54 -4.37 0.72
N LYS A 36 -0.14 -4.04 1.95
CA LYS A 36 0.71 -4.92 2.78
C LYS A 36 0.10 -6.32 2.93
N LYS A 37 -1.23 -6.42 3.06
CA LYS A 37 -1.94 -7.70 3.15
C LYS A 37 -1.89 -8.46 1.83
N GLU A 38 -1.88 -7.80 0.68
CA GLU A 38 -1.72 -8.47 -0.62
C GLU A 38 -0.32 -9.06 -0.78
N ILE A 39 0.73 -8.30 -0.43
CA ILE A 39 2.10 -8.81 -0.40
C ILE A 39 2.18 -10.02 0.53
N LEU A 40 1.70 -9.89 1.77
CA LEU A 40 1.73 -10.98 2.74
C LEU A 40 0.91 -12.19 2.26
N ARG A 41 -0.23 -12.00 1.61
CA ARG A 41 -1.02 -13.09 1.01
C ARG A 41 -0.25 -13.83 -0.07
N LYS A 42 0.50 -13.13 -0.92
CA LYS A 42 1.30 -13.74 -2.00
C LYS A 42 2.38 -14.66 -1.46
N TYR A 43 3.01 -14.30 -0.33
CA TYR A 43 4.11 -15.07 0.25
C TYR A 43 3.69 -16.00 1.40
N LYS A 44 2.44 -15.92 1.87
CA LYS A 44 1.94 -16.74 2.98
C LYS A 44 2.08 -18.23 2.63
N GLY A 45 2.92 -18.92 3.42
CA GLY A 45 3.15 -20.37 3.30
C GLY A 45 4.21 -20.77 2.25
N VAL A 46 4.74 -19.83 1.46
CA VAL A 46 5.81 -20.13 0.47
C VAL A 46 7.12 -20.51 1.18
N PHE A 47 7.43 -19.84 2.29
CA PHE A 47 8.63 -20.09 3.10
C PHE A 47 8.38 -21.00 4.30
N GLY A 48 7.23 -21.69 4.34
CA GLY A 48 6.84 -22.52 5.48
C GLY A 48 6.17 -21.73 6.60
N LYS A 49 6.13 -22.33 7.80
CA LYS A 49 5.58 -21.70 9.01
C LYS A 49 6.70 -21.00 9.76
N ALA A 50 6.43 -19.81 10.28
CA ALA A 50 7.31 -19.10 11.19
C ALA A 50 6.54 -18.81 12.49
N GLU A 51 7.26 -18.80 13.61
CA GLU A 51 6.71 -18.40 14.90
C GLU A 51 6.48 -16.87 14.92
N VAL A 52 5.42 -16.43 15.58
CA VAL A 52 5.04 -15.01 15.62
C VAL A 52 6.13 -14.16 16.29
N GLU A 53 6.82 -14.71 17.30
CA GLU A 53 7.89 -14.00 18.01
C GLU A 53 9.10 -13.74 17.11
N GLU A 54 9.53 -14.72 16.31
CA GLU A 54 10.62 -14.57 15.34
C GLU A 54 10.29 -13.50 14.29
N LEU A 55 9.05 -13.46 13.80
CA LEU A 55 8.62 -12.45 12.83
C LEU A 55 8.62 -11.02 13.38
N ARG A 56 8.39 -10.84 14.69
CA ARG A 56 8.38 -9.52 15.34
C ARG A 56 9.75 -8.86 15.35
N GLU A 57 10.83 -9.63 15.41
CA GLU A 57 12.19 -9.08 15.36
C GLU A 57 12.43 -8.34 14.03
N TYR A 58 11.88 -8.86 12.93
CA TYR A 58 11.98 -8.24 11.61
C TYR A 58 11.04 -7.05 11.41
N GLU A 59 9.99 -6.86 12.23
CA GLU A 59 9.07 -5.73 12.06
C GLU A 59 9.78 -4.37 12.14
N GLY A 60 10.87 -4.27 12.91
CA GLY A 60 11.68 -3.05 13.03
C GLY A 60 12.61 -2.78 11.84
N GLU A 61 13.09 -3.82 11.15
CA GLU A 61 13.96 -3.69 9.98
C GLU A 61 13.15 -3.37 8.71
N VAL A 62 11.92 -3.85 8.69
CA VAL A 62 10.99 -3.72 7.60
C VAL A 62 10.37 -2.32 7.64
N MET A 63 11.11 -1.34 7.13
CA MET A 63 10.58 -0.02 6.79
C MET A 63 9.73 -0.12 5.49
N LEU A 64 8.70 -0.98 5.50
CA LEU A 64 7.69 -1.12 4.44
C LEU A 64 6.48 -0.22 4.69
#